data_AF-A0A167NPS1-F1
#
_entry.id   AF-A0A167NPS1-F1
#
_cell.length_a   1.000
_cell.length_b   1.000
_cell.length_c   1.000
_cell.angle_alpha   90.00
_cell.angle_beta   90.00
_cell.angle_gamma   90.00
#
_symmetry.space_group_name_H-M   'P 1'
#
loop_
_entity.id
_entity.type
_entity.pdbx_description
1 polymer ?
#
loop_
_entity_poly.entity_id
_entity_poly.type
_entity_poly.pdbx_seq_one_letter_code
_entity_poly.pdbx_strand_id
1 'polypeptide(L)'
;MGQERIDKIIAIPSSSSVSECTKIALDKFHLAYDRTEGDKGNRYRMTLVLSGKEKVLPDTMSLGDVIRDHASLLTPGQFILRQFGASAPVVPKRKTTPVPILDPDTARMLQKLDSALMAFDESSDVGPSRPWMEVARYGDNDIDIILPHGVLRSTNLPNQQMQYALMAPKGANDFSTILKKVVQPSQPPSRALDTISDIELAALVKYGRAYLDTHERGPVLQQDGANLSSLEDLQNELQRIMAAHAHVNPI
;
A
#
# COMPACT_ATOMS: atom_id res chain seq x y z
N MET A 1 2.62 19.15 20.76
CA MET A 1 1.48 18.76 21.60
C MET A 1 1.84 17.44 22.26
N GLY A 2 1.90 17.37 23.59
CA GLY A 2 2.24 16.13 24.30
C GLY A 2 1.10 15.12 24.17
N GLN A 3 1.42 13.88 23.85
CA GLN A 3 0.43 12.80 23.83
C GLN A 3 0.03 12.50 25.28
N GLU A 4 -1.26 12.59 25.59
CA GLU A 4 -1.78 12.31 26.93
C GLU A 4 -1.47 10.85 27.31
N ARG A 5 -0.81 10.65 28.45
CA ARG A 5 -0.41 9.34 28.96
C ARG A 5 -1.33 8.96 30.11
N ILE A 6 -1.91 7.76 30.02
CA ILE A 6 -2.74 7.17 31.08
C ILE A 6 -2.05 5.91 31.58
N ASP A 7 -1.71 5.86 32.86
CA ASP A 7 -1.11 4.70 33.52
C ASP A 7 -2.17 3.94 34.35
N LYS A 8 -2.13 2.60 34.31
CA LYS A 8 -2.97 1.73 35.17
C LYS A 8 -2.14 0.60 35.76
N ILE A 9 -2.43 0.26 37.01
CA ILE A 9 -1.84 -0.90 37.70
C ILE A 9 -2.87 -2.03 37.67
N ILE A 10 -2.49 -3.19 37.15
CA ILE A 10 -3.35 -4.36 37.00
C ILE A 10 -2.60 -5.57 37.58
N ALA A 11 -3.24 -6.29 38.50
CA ALA A 11 -2.72 -7.56 38.99
C ALA A 11 -3.01 -8.66 37.96
N ILE A 12 -1.96 -9.33 37.47
CA ILE A 12 -2.06 -10.37 36.44
C ILE A 12 -1.21 -11.58 36.86
N PRO A 13 -1.72 -12.82 36.73
CA PRO A 13 -0.90 -14.02 36.93
C PRO A 13 0.33 -14.04 36.01
N SER A 14 1.47 -14.50 36.50
CA SER A 14 2.68 -14.65 35.67
C SER A 14 2.50 -15.69 34.54
N SER A 15 1.58 -16.63 34.71
CA SER A 15 1.23 -17.61 33.67
C SER A 15 0.36 -17.04 32.54
N SER A 16 -0.20 -15.84 32.70
CA SER A 16 -1.04 -15.23 31.67
C SER A 16 -0.24 -14.90 30.42
N SER A 17 -0.85 -15.14 29.27
CA SER A 17 -0.26 -14.80 27.97
C SER A 17 -0.34 -13.30 27.70
N VAL A 18 0.56 -12.77 26.88
CA VAL A 18 0.53 -11.38 26.42
C VAL A 18 -0.81 -11.04 25.75
N SER A 19 -1.41 -11.97 25.02
CA SER A 19 -2.74 -11.77 24.41
C SER A 19 -3.86 -11.65 25.45
N GLU A 20 -3.82 -12.44 26.52
CA GLU A 20 -4.75 -12.30 27.65
C GLU A 20 -4.56 -10.95 28.35
N CYS A 21 -3.31 -10.56 28.61
CA CYS A 21 -2.98 -9.27 29.22
C CYS A 21 -3.47 -8.09 28.37
N THR A 22 -3.34 -8.20 27.05
CA THR A 22 -3.82 -7.19 26.11
C THR A 22 -5.34 -7.04 26.20
N LYS A 23 -6.09 -8.15 26.26
CA LYS A 23 -7.55 -8.12 26.43
C LYS A 23 -7.95 -7.50 27.76
N ILE A 24 -7.28 -7.87 28.86
CA ILE A 24 -7.52 -7.29 30.19
C ILE A 24 -7.26 -5.78 30.14
N ALA A 25 -6.17 -5.33 29.54
CA ALA A 25 -5.87 -3.91 29.42
C ALA A 25 -6.97 -3.19 28.62
N LEU A 26 -7.38 -3.71 27.47
CA LEU A 26 -8.45 -3.12 26.65
C LEU A 26 -9.75 -2.93 27.42
N ASP A 27 -10.17 -3.97 28.16
CA ASP A 27 -11.33 -3.89 29.06
C ASP A 27 -11.16 -2.78 30.10
N LYS A 28 -10.01 -2.75 30.78
CA LYS A 28 -9.73 -1.74 31.82
C LYS A 28 -9.63 -0.32 31.27
N PHE A 29 -9.21 -0.12 30.03
CA PHE A 29 -9.16 1.19 29.39
C PHE A 29 -10.46 1.55 28.66
N HIS A 30 -11.49 0.69 28.69
CA HIS A 30 -12.73 0.86 27.94
C HIS A 30 -12.49 1.10 26.44
N LEU A 31 -11.47 0.44 25.89
CA LEU A 31 -11.13 0.52 24.48
C LEU A 31 -11.95 -0.51 23.71
N ALA A 32 -12.65 -0.05 22.67
CA ALA A 32 -13.47 -0.93 21.83
C ALA A 32 -12.60 -2.00 21.16
N TYR A 33 -12.82 -3.25 21.53
CA TYR A 33 -12.24 -4.41 20.87
C TYR A 33 -13.26 -4.99 19.90
N ASP A 34 -13.45 -4.33 18.76
CA ASP A 34 -14.37 -4.85 17.76
C ASP A 34 -13.70 -5.98 16.97
N ARG A 35 -14.17 -7.20 17.22
CA ARG A 35 -13.67 -8.43 16.62
C ARG A 35 -14.59 -8.94 15.50
N THR A 36 -15.55 -8.13 15.06
CA THR A 36 -16.37 -8.49 13.90
C THR A 36 -15.46 -8.78 12.72
N GLU A 37 -15.57 -10.01 12.19
CA GLU A 37 -14.64 -10.67 11.25
C GLU A 37 -14.38 -9.96 9.90
N GLY A 38 -14.89 -8.74 9.70
CA GLY A 38 -14.67 -7.96 8.48
C GLY A 38 -14.07 -6.58 8.69
N ASP A 39 -14.02 -6.06 9.92
CA ASP A 39 -13.59 -4.68 10.13
C ASP A 39 -12.09 -4.63 10.46
N LYS A 40 -11.39 -3.67 9.86
CA LYS A 40 -9.98 -3.35 10.15
C LYS A 40 -9.88 -2.63 11.49
N GLY A 41 -10.54 -3.19 12.51
CA GLY A 41 -10.68 -2.63 13.84
C GLY A 41 -9.33 -2.30 14.45
N ASN A 42 -9.35 -1.33 15.36
CA ASN A 42 -8.18 -0.85 16.10
C ASN A 42 -7.42 -2.02 16.73
N ARG A 43 -6.32 -2.46 16.10
CA ARG A 43 -5.50 -3.55 16.63
C ARG A 43 -4.58 -2.98 17.69
N TYR A 44 -4.76 -3.40 18.94
CA TYR A 44 -3.81 -3.08 20.00
C TYR A 44 -2.87 -4.25 20.22
N ARG A 45 -1.60 -3.97 20.54
CA ARG A 45 -0.66 -4.97 21.06
C ARG A 45 0.12 -4.39 22.24
N MET A 46 0.55 -5.28 23.11
CA MET A 46 1.44 -4.94 24.22
C MET A 46 2.89 -4.83 23.72
N THR A 47 3.59 -3.79 24.14
CA THR A 47 5.04 -3.66 23.99
C THR A 47 5.70 -3.53 25.34
N LEU A 48 6.99 -3.84 25.42
CA LEU A 48 7.81 -3.68 26.61
C LEU A 48 8.89 -2.64 26.32
N VAL A 49 8.93 -1.59 27.13
CA VAL A 49 9.99 -0.58 27.09
C VAL A 49 11.03 -0.89 28.15
N LEU A 50 12.27 -1.14 27.73
CA LEU A 50 13.43 -1.39 28.58
C LEU A 50 14.54 -0.40 28.22
N SER A 51 14.99 0.39 29.19
CA SER A 51 16.07 1.38 28.99
C SER A 51 15.83 2.28 27.77
N GLY A 52 14.58 2.69 27.55
CA GLY A 52 14.17 3.53 26.41
C GLY A 52 13.98 2.81 25.08
N LYS A 53 14.25 1.50 24.99
CA LYS A 53 14.01 0.69 23.79
C LYS A 53 12.68 -0.05 23.90
N GLU A 54 11.82 0.12 22.90
CA GLU A 54 10.51 -0.54 22.82
C GLU A 54 10.63 -1.86 22.04
N LYS A 55 10.20 -2.97 22.67
CA LYS A 55 10.18 -4.33 22.11
C LYS A 55 8.75 -4.81 21.99
N VAL A 56 8.39 -5.34 20.82
CA VAL A 56 7.08 -5.97 20.61
C VAL A 56 7.08 -7.36 21.25
N LEU A 57 6.03 -7.67 22.00
CA LEU A 57 5.88 -8.96 22.67
C LEU A 57 5.01 -9.92 21.82
N PRO A 58 5.37 -11.20 21.69
CA PRO A 58 4.53 -12.21 21.04
C PRO A 58 3.27 -12.53 21.86
N ASP A 59 2.12 -12.63 21.20
CA ASP A 59 0.80 -12.88 21.82
C ASP A 59 0.71 -14.17 22.65
N THR A 60 1.51 -15.18 22.28
CA THR A 60 1.55 -16.51 22.91
C THR A 60 2.53 -16.59 24.07
N MET A 61 3.40 -15.59 24.26
CA MET A 61 4.40 -15.59 25.33
C MET A 61 3.75 -15.33 26.69
N SER A 62 4.20 -16.00 27.74
CA SER A 62 3.72 -15.75 29.11
C SER A 62 4.43 -14.53 29.71
N LEU A 63 3.75 -13.79 30.59
CA LEU A 63 4.39 -12.68 31.31
C LEU A 63 5.58 -13.14 32.16
N GLY A 64 5.49 -14.34 32.76
CA GLY A 64 6.56 -14.94 33.55
C GLY A 64 7.83 -15.16 32.73
N ASP A 65 7.69 -15.61 31.48
CA ASP A 65 8.82 -15.76 30.56
C ASP A 65 9.39 -14.40 30.16
N VAL A 66 8.52 -13.43 29.85
CA VAL A 66 8.96 -12.05 29.53
C VAL A 66 9.77 -11.45 30.68
N ILE A 67 9.29 -11.60 31.91
CA ILE A 67 9.98 -11.10 33.10
C ILE A 67 11.30 -11.85 33.31
N ARG A 68 11.33 -13.17 33.13
CA ARG A 68 12.53 -13.99 33.31
C ARG A 68 13.63 -13.64 32.30
N ASP A 69 13.27 -13.49 31.04
CA ASP A 69 14.17 -13.06 29.95
C ASP A 69 14.83 -11.72 30.23
N HIS A 70 14.21 -10.91 31.08
CA HIS A 70 14.62 -9.56 31.41
C HIS A 70 14.97 -9.36 32.89
N ALA A 71 15.01 -10.44 33.69
CA ALA A 71 15.26 -10.38 35.13
C ALA A 71 16.68 -9.92 35.48
N SER A 72 17.61 -10.03 34.54
CA SER A 72 18.99 -9.57 34.67
C SER A 72 19.17 -8.07 34.44
N LEU A 73 18.12 -7.36 33.97
CA LEU A 73 18.18 -5.93 33.72
C LEU A 73 17.94 -5.16 35.01
N LEU A 74 18.87 -4.27 35.35
CA LEU A 74 18.78 -3.37 36.51
C LEU A 74 17.71 -2.27 36.34
N THR A 75 17.12 -2.15 35.16
CA THR A 75 16.15 -1.10 34.84
C THR A 75 14.72 -1.64 34.88
N PRO A 76 13.79 -0.92 35.53
CA PRO A 76 12.39 -1.32 35.53
C PRO A 76 11.83 -1.24 34.11
N GLY A 77 11.21 -2.33 33.65
CA GLY A 77 10.49 -2.36 32.37
C GLY A 77 9.09 -1.75 32.49
N GLN A 78 8.61 -1.15 31.40
CA GLN A 78 7.23 -0.64 31.30
C GLN A 78 6.49 -1.40 30.20
N PHE A 79 5.36 -2.00 30.55
CA PHE A 79 4.44 -2.55 29.56
C PHE A 79 3.55 -1.41 29.02
N ILE A 80 3.49 -1.27 27.70
CA ILE A 80 2.71 -0.22 27.04
C ILE A 80 1.69 -0.88 26.13
N LEU A 81 0.42 -0.54 26.32
CA LEU A 81 -0.63 -0.86 25.37
C LEU A 81 -0.58 0.18 24.23
N ARG A 82 -0.23 -0.25 23.04
CA ARG A 82 -0.11 0.62 21.87
C ARG A 82 -1.23 0.31 20.90
N GLN A 83 -1.94 1.35 20.45
CA GLN A 83 -2.82 1.25 19.30
C GLN A 83 -1.98 1.14 18.04
N PHE A 84 -2.16 0.06 17.29
CA PHE A 84 -1.68 -0.07 15.93
C PHE A 84 -2.89 0.06 15.01
N GLY A 85 -3.33 1.31 14.86
CA GLY A 85 -4.12 1.70 13.71
C GLY A 85 -3.18 1.80 12.52
N ALA A 86 -3.35 0.90 11.54
CA ALA A 86 -2.55 0.88 10.31
C ALA A 86 -1.03 1.00 10.56
N SER A 87 -0.43 0.09 11.35
CA SER A 87 1.01 -0.16 11.14
C SER A 87 1.18 -0.38 9.64
N ALA A 88 2.12 0.36 9.01
CA ALA A 88 2.54 0.10 7.64
C ALA A 88 2.49 -1.42 7.46
N PRO A 89 1.65 -1.91 6.52
CA PRO A 89 1.29 -3.31 6.48
C PRO A 89 2.58 -4.09 6.62
N VAL A 90 2.61 -5.13 7.47
CA VAL A 90 3.53 -6.23 7.20
C VAL A 90 3.18 -6.57 5.77
N VAL A 91 3.97 -6.05 4.83
CA VAL A 91 3.70 -6.10 3.40
C VAL A 91 3.64 -7.59 3.17
N PRO A 92 2.44 -8.20 3.03
CA PRO A 92 2.38 -9.62 2.76
C PRO A 92 3.15 -9.72 1.46
N LYS A 93 4.33 -10.38 1.43
CA LYS A 93 5.32 -10.29 0.34
C LYS A 93 4.57 -10.06 -0.97
N ARG A 94 4.48 -8.78 -1.37
CA ARG A 94 3.46 -8.43 -2.33
C ARG A 94 3.91 -9.07 -3.62
N LYS A 95 2.98 -9.68 -4.33
CA LYS A 95 3.27 -10.15 -5.67
C LYS A 95 3.45 -8.89 -6.53
N THR A 96 4.70 -8.44 -6.61
CA THR A 96 5.07 -7.36 -7.51
C THR A 96 5.17 -7.94 -8.90
N THR A 97 4.67 -7.20 -9.88
CA THR A 97 4.79 -7.58 -11.28
C THR A 97 5.77 -6.60 -11.92
N PRO A 98 6.95 -7.06 -12.37
CA PRO A 98 7.89 -6.19 -13.07
C PRO A 98 7.27 -5.76 -14.40
N VAL A 99 7.48 -4.51 -14.79
CA VAL A 99 7.04 -3.97 -16.08
C VAL A 99 8.22 -4.01 -17.06
N PRO A 100 8.21 -4.89 -18.08
CA PRO A 100 9.38 -5.12 -18.92
C PRO A 100 9.61 -4.04 -19.98
N ILE A 101 8.54 -3.39 -20.46
CA ILE A 101 8.61 -2.40 -21.55
C ILE A 101 7.73 -1.21 -21.18
N LEU A 102 8.35 -0.04 -21.11
CA LEU A 102 7.69 1.24 -20.86
C LEU A 102 7.69 2.05 -22.15
N ASP A 103 6.60 2.75 -22.43
CA ASP A 103 6.61 3.76 -23.49
C ASP A 103 7.52 4.93 -23.09
N PRO A 104 8.07 5.68 -24.07
CA PRO A 104 9.04 6.75 -23.80
C PRO A 104 8.53 7.84 -22.85
N ASP A 105 7.23 8.13 -22.89
CA ASP A 105 6.64 9.18 -22.05
C ASP A 105 6.52 8.71 -20.60
N THR A 106 6.03 7.49 -20.38
CA THR A 106 6.02 6.84 -19.06
C THR A 106 7.42 6.70 -18.48
N ALA A 107 8.40 6.30 -19.28
CA ALA A 107 9.80 6.21 -18.84
C ALA A 107 10.34 7.56 -18.36
N ARG A 108 10.07 8.66 -19.09
CA ARG A 108 10.44 10.03 -18.68
C ARG A 108 9.76 10.46 -17.39
N MET A 109 8.47 10.16 -17.22
CA MET A 109 7.74 10.47 -15.99
C MET A 109 8.33 9.73 -14.78
N LEU A 110 8.66 8.44 -14.93
CA LEU A 110 9.29 7.65 -13.88
C LEU A 110 10.69 8.16 -13.53
N GLN A 111 11.49 8.55 -14.53
CA GLN A 111 12.83 9.10 -14.30
C GLN A 111 12.78 10.40 -13.49
N LYS A 112 11.83 11.30 -13.78
CA LYS A 112 11.63 12.53 -12.98
C LYS A 112 11.26 12.20 -11.54
N LEU A 113 10.41 11.19 -11.32
CA LEU A 113 9.93 10.79 -10.00
C LEU A 113 11.06 10.16 -9.18
N ASP A 114 11.84 9.29 -9.80
CA ASP A 114 12.99 8.63 -9.18
C ASP A 114 14.10 9.64 -8.85
N SER A 115 14.35 10.61 -9.74
CA SER A 115 15.29 11.72 -9.47
C SER A 115 14.84 12.57 -8.27
N ALA A 116 13.54 12.80 -8.12
CA ALA A 116 12.99 13.51 -6.96
C ALA A 116 13.12 12.72 -5.66
N LEU A 117 13.00 11.39 -5.72
CA LEU A 117 13.24 10.49 -4.57
C LEU A 117 14.73 10.48 -4.17
N MET A 118 15.62 10.36 -5.14
CA MET A 118 17.08 10.36 -4.92
C MET A 118 17.56 11.65 -4.25
N ALA A 119 17.00 12.80 -4.65
CA ALA A 119 17.32 14.09 -4.02
C ALA A 119 16.88 14.19 -2.54
N PHE A 120 15.97 13.32 -2.09
CA PHE A 120 15.46 13.32 -0.73
C PHE A 120 16.21 12.33 0.19
N ASP A 121 16.90 11.35 -0.37
CA ASP A 121 17.65 10.33 0.36
C ASP A 121 18.97 10.01 -0.33
N GLU A 122 20.01 10.79 -0.02
CA GLU A 122 21.38 10.57 -0.50
C GLU A 122 22.02 9.29 0.08
N SER A 123 21.39 8.65 1.07
CA SER A 123 21.97 7.53 1.82
C SER A 123 21.55 6.15 1.32
N SER A 124 20.61 6.09 0.38
CA SER A 124 20.11 4.85 -0.18
C SER A 124 21.07 4.29 -1.25
N ASP A 125 21.95 3.37 -0.84
CA ASP A 125 22.77 2.55 -1.75
C ASP A 125 21.88 1.49 -2.40
N VAL A 126 21.08 1.91 -3.39
CA VAL A 126 20.21 1.00 -4.15
C VAL A 126 21.08 0.22 -5.15
N GLY A 127 21.34 -1.05 -4.84
CA GLY A 127 22.13 -1.93 -5.69
C GLY A 127 21.62 -2.00 -7.14
N PRO A 128 22.50 -2.23 -8.13
CA PRO A 128 22.27 -1.98 -9.57
C PRO A 128 21.32 -2.95 -10.30
N SER A 129 20.46 -3.70 -9.60
CA SER A 129 19.79 -4.88 -10.17
C SER A 129 18.25 -4.89 -10.07
N ARG A 130 17.60 -3.79 -9.70
CA ARG A 130 16.13 -3.76 -9.68
C ARG A 130 15.54 -3.40 -11.04
N PRO A 131 14.43 -4.03 -11.46
CA PRO A 131 13.66 -3.56 -12.61
C PRO A 131 13.26 -2.09 -12.40
N TRP A 132 13.23 -1.32 -13.49
CA TRP A 132 12.99 0.13 -13.43
C TRP A 132 11.62 0.48 -12.83
N MET A 133 10.65 -0.42 -12.95
CA MET A 133 9.30 -0.26 -12.40
C MET A 133 8.71 -1.62 -12.04
N GLU A 134 8.18 -1.72 -10.82
CA GLU A 134 7.27 -2.81 -10.45
C GLU A 134 5.92 -2.21 -10.04
N VAL A 135 4.86 -2.99 -10.23
CA VAL A 135 3.51 -2.60 -9.79
C VAL A 135 2.90 -3.65 -8.89
N ALA A 136 2.13 -3.21 -7.90
CA ALA A 136 1.40 -4.07 -6.99
C ALA A 136 0.06 -3.44 -6.58
N ARG A 137 -0.98 -4.25 -6.36
CA ARG A 137 -2.22 -3.78 -5.73
C ARG A 137 -2.03 -3.52 -4.24
N TYR A 138 -2.69 -2.48 -3.75
CA TYR A 138 -2.75 -2.07 -2.35
C TYR A 138 -4.19 -2.14 -1.81
N GLY A 139 -4.86 -3.28 -1.99
CA GLY A 139 -6.31 -3.40 -1.72
C GLY A 139 -7.11 -3.29 -3.02
N ASP A 140 -8.42 -3.08 -2.91
CA ASP A 140 -9.32 -3.30 -4.05
C ASP A 140 -9.11 -2.32 -5.21
N ASN A 141 -8.77 -1.07 -4.90
CA ASN A 141 -8.64 -0.01 -5.91
C ASN A 141 -7.31 0.76 -5.87
N ASP A 142 -6.46 0.48 -4.90
CA ASP A 142 -5.22 1.22 -4.71
C ASP A 142 -4.08 0.50 -5.41
N ILE A 143 -3.11 1.25 -5.91
CA ILE A 143 -1.91 0.68 -6.52
C ILE A 143 -0.66 1.34 -5.97
N ASP A 144 0.39 0.52 -5.84
CA ASP A 144 1.74 0.94 -5.56
C ASP A 144 2.57 0.76 -6.84
N ILE A 145 3.24 1.83 -7.25
CA ILE A 145 4.29 1.83 -8.26
C ILE A 145 5.62 1.88 -7.50
N ILE A 146 6.39 0.81 -7.61
CA ILE A 146 7.65 0.63 -6.91
C ILE A 146 8.77 1.04 -7.85
N LEU A 147 9.62 1.93 -7.35
CA LEU A 147 10.76 2.51 -8.03
C LEU A 147 12.05 2.07 -7.32
N PRO A 148 13.23 2.25 -7.93
CA PRO A 148 14.50 1.99 -7.28
C PRO A 148 14.64 2.73 -5.93
N HIS A 149 14.28 4.01 -5.87
CA HIS A 149 14.49 4.85 -4.68
C HIS A 149 13.22 5.06 -3.83
N GLY A 150 12.13 4.35 -4.10
CA GLY A 150 10.90 4.57 -3.34
C GLY A 150 9.63 3.96 -3.93
N VAL A 151 8.49 4.45 -3.46
CA VAL A 151 7.16 3.98 -3.86
C VAL A 151 6.25 5.18 -4.10
N LEU A 152 5.55 5.18 -5.24
CA LEU A 152 4.39 6.01 -5.48
C LEU A 152 3.13 5.20 -5.17
N ARG A 153 2.45 5.56 -4.08
CA ARG A 153 1.17 4.97 -3.69
C ARG A 153 0.02 5.85 -4.15
N SER A 154 -0.98 5.21 -4.76
CA SER A 154 -2.29 5.82 -4.99
C SER A 154 -3.30 5.24 -4.02
N THR A 155 -4.14 6.09 -3.44
CA THR A 155 -5.21 5.70 -2.54
C THR A 155 -6.49 6.41 -2.96
N ASN A 156 -7.56 5.66 -3.18
CA ASN A 156 -8.88 6.23 -3.38
C ASN A 156 -9.42 6.75 -2.05
N LEU A 157 -9.80 8.02 -2.02
CA LEU A 157 -10.47 8.66 -0.89
C LEU A 157 -11.99 8.71 -1.13
N PRO A 158 -12.78 8.97 -0.08
CA PRO A 158 -14.19 9.32 -0.24
C PRO A 158 -14.38 10.50 -1.22
N ASN A 159 -15.56 10.61 -1.81
CA ASN A 159 -15.92 11.66 -2.77
C ASN A 159 -15.13 11.62 -4.10
N GLN A 160 -14.72 10.43 -4.54
CA GLN A 160 -14.01 10.23 -5.81
C GLN A 160 -12.67 10.99 -5.91
N GLN A 161 -12.08 11.32 -4.77
CA GLN A 161 -10.76 11.95 -4.72
C GLN A 161 -9.66 10.89 -4.78
N MET A 162 -8.53 11.23 -5.39
CA MET A 162 -7.37 10.36 -5.43
C MET A 162 -6.21 11.00 -4.67
N GLN A 163 -5.66 10.27 -3.72
CA GLN A 163 -4.48 10.66 -2.97
C GLN A 163 -3.25 9.96 -3.52
N TYR A 164 -2.24 10.73 -3.86
CA TYR A 164 -0.92 10.23 -4.23
C TYR A 164 0.04 10.47 -3.06
N ALA A 165 0.80 9.45 -2.68
CA ALA A 165 1.85 9.54 -1.68
C ALA A 165 3.16 9.03 -2.28
N LEU A 166 4.18 9.89 -2.28
CA LEU A 166 5.54 9.51 -2.64
C LEU A 166 6.28 9.17 -1.35
N MET A 167 6.84 7.97 -1.29
CA MET A 167 7.48 7.43 -0.10
C MET A 167 8.90 6.99 -0.40
N ALA A 168 9.86 7.37 0.46
CA ALA A 168 11.23 6.85 0.41
C ALA A 168 11.41 5.74 1.46
N PRO A 169 12.33 4.79 1.23
CA PRO A 169 12.70 3.81 2.24
C PRO A 169 13.29 4.50 3.48
N LYS A 170 12.93 4.00 4.65
CA LYS A 170 13.46 4.42 5.96
C LYS A 170 13.98 3.19 6.69
N GLY A 171 15.11 2.64 6.23
CA GLY A 171 15.64 1.37 6.70
C GLY A 171 14.99 0.16 6.00
N ALA A 172 15.17 -1.04 6.57
CA ALA A 172 14.96 -2.30 5.84
C ALA A 172 13.51 -2.59 5.42
N ASN A 173 12.51 -2.10 6.16
CA ASN A 173 11.09 -2.46 5.95
C ASN A 173 10.12 -1.30 6.19
N ASP A 174 10.63 -0.08 6.34
CA ASP A 174 9.80 1.08 6.62
C ASP A 174 9.92 2.10 5.48
N PHE A 175 8.88 2.91 5.33
CA PHE A 175 8.82 3.95 4.31
C PHE A 175 8.36 5.25 4.94
N SER A 176 9.11 6.33 4.73
CA SER A 176 8.71 7.68 5.11
C SER A 176 7.93 8.32 3.97
N THR A 177 6.81 8.98 4.29
CA THR A 177 6.10 9.80 3.29
C THR A 177 6.89 11.09 3.08
N ILE A 178 7.40 11.28 1.87
CA ILE A 178 8.07 12.51 1.44
C ILE A 178 7.03 13.53 1.02
N LEU A 179 6.08 13.08 0.21
CA LEU A 179 5.06 13.92 -0.38
C LEU A 179 3.72 13.26 -0.28
N LYS A 180 2.69 14.07 -0.02
CA LYS A 180 1.30 13.65 -0.06
C LYS A 180 0.48 14.70 -0.80
N LYS A 181 -0.22 14.30 -1.85
CA LYS A 181 -1.08 15.18 -2.66
C LYS A 181 -2.45 14.57 -2.84
N VAL A 182 -3.49 15.37 -2.66
CA VAL A 182 -4.88 14.97 -2.92
C VAL A 182 -5.34 15.71 -4.16
N VAL A 183 -5.74 14.96 -5.19
CA VAL A 183 -6.26 15.50 -6.44
C VAL A 183 -7.77 15.31 -6.46
N GLN A 184 -8.48 16.42 -6.65
CA GLN A 184 -9.92 16.42 -6.84
C GLN A 184 -10.24 16.43 -8.34
N PRO A 185 -11.26 15.68 -8.80
CA PRO A 185 -11.61 15.63 -10.23
C PRO A 185 -11.96 16.99 -10.83
N SER A 186 -12.51 17.89 -10.02
CA SER A 186 -12.98 19.22 -10.42
C SER A 186 -11.92 20.32 -10.31
N GLN A 187 -10.75 20.02 -9.75
CA GLN A 187 -9.74 21.05 -9.50
C GLN A 187 -8.77 21.12 -10.68
N PRO A 188 -8.49 22.32 -11.21
CA PRO A 188 -7.47 22.48 -12.25
C PRO A 188 -6.11 22.00 -11.72
N PRO A 189 -5.25 21.44 -12.60
CA PRO A 189 -3.97 20.87 -12.21
C PRO A 189 -3.15 21.91 -11.45
N SER A 190 -2.82 21.60 -10.20
CA SER A 190 -2.06 22.49 -9.34
C SER A 190 -0.58 22.21 -9.53
N ARG A 191 0.21 23.23 -9.86
CA ARG A 191 1.68 23.16 -10.09
C ARG A 191 2.51 22.82 -8.84
N ALA A 192 1.93 22.22 -7.81
CA ALA A 192 2.53 22.09 -6.47
C ALA A 192 3.65 21.03 -6.34
N LEU A 193 4.30 20.68 -7.44
CA LEU A 193 5.49 19.84 -7.50
C LEU A 193 6.35 20.40 -8.62
N ASP A 194 7.50 20.99 -8.29
CA ASP A 194 8.38 21.58 -9.30
C ASP A 194 8.87 20.55 -10.34
N THR A 195 8.79 19.26 -10.03
CA THR A 195 9.27 18.16 -10.88
C THR A 195 8.19 17.37 -11.62
N ILE A 196 6.98 17.18 -11.07
CA ILE A 196 5.93 16.32 -11.67
C ILE A 196 4.53 16.92 -11.53
N SER A 197 3.79 17.01 -12.64
CA SER A 197 2.43 17.52 -12.67
C SER A 197 1.39 16.49 -12.18
N ASP A 198 0.19 16.98 -11.81
CA ASP A 198 -0.95 16.12 -11.46
C ASP A 198 -1.37 15.19 -12.59
N ILE A 199 -1.22 15.65 -13.82
CA ILE A 199 -1.55 14.90 -15.03
C ILE A 199 -0.57 13.72 -15.19
N GLU A 200 0.72 13.95 -14.95
CA GLU A 200 1.74 12.90 -14.99
C GLU A 200 1.51 11.85 -13.89
N LEU A 201 1.18 12.26 -12.66
CA LEU A 201 0.83 11.31 -11.57
C LEU A 201 -0.38 10.44 -11.94
N ALA A 202 -1.44 11.07 -12.44
CA ALA A 202 -2.64 10.36 -12.87
C ALA A 202 -2.35 9.41 -14.04
N ALA A 203 -1.51 9.81 -15.00
CA ALA A 203 -1.10 8.98 -16.13
C ALA A 203 -0.32 7.75 -15.67
N LEU A 204 0.66 7.91 -14.77
CA LEU A 204 1.42 6.81 -14.19
C LEU A 204 0.51 5.81 -13.48
N VAL A 205 -0.43 6.31 -12.67
CA VAL A 205 -1.33 5.44 -11.91
C VAL A 205 -2.33 4.73 -12.81
N LYS A 206 -2.84 5.41 -13.84
CA LYS A 206 -3.68 4.79 -14.87
C LYS A 206 -2.93 3.69 -15.62
N TYR A 207 -1.66 3.93 -15.98
CA TYR A 207 -0.79 2.95 -16.63
C TYR A 207 -0.60 1.72 -15.74
N GLY A 208 -0.19 1.91 -14.48
CA GLY A 208 0.03 0.81 -13.55
C GLY A 208 -1.22 -0.05 -13.29
N ARG A 209 -2.39 0.59 -13.20
CA ARG A 209 -3.67 -0.10 -13.06
C ARG A 209 -4.01 -0.93 -14.32
N ALA A 210 -3.91 -0.35 -15.51
CA ALA A 210 -4.16 -1.05 -16.76
C ALA A 210 -3.21 -2.26 -16.95
N TYR A 211 -1.95 -2.11 -16.55
CA TYR A 211 -0.97 -3.18 -16.57
C TYR A 211 -1.35 -4.33 -15.66
N LEU A 212 -1.69 -4.05 -14.39
CA LEU A 212 -2.13 -5.05 -13.42
C LEU A 212 -3.41 -5.76 -13.88
N ASP A 213 -4.38 -5.02 -14.40
CA ASP A 213 -5.64 -5.60 -14.90
C ASP A 213 -5.41 -6.56 -16.08
N THR A 214 -4.38 -6.31 -16.90
CA THR A 214 -4.01 -7.19 -18.02
C THR A 214 -3.26 -8.44 -17.54
N HIS A 215 -2.35 -8.30 -16.57
CA HIS A 215 -1.46 -9.38 -16.13
C HIS A 215 -2.07 -10.29 -15.05
N GLU A 216 -2.96 -9.77 -14.22
CA GLU A 216 -3.64 -10.56 -13.18
C GLU A 216 -4.81 -11.39 -13.72
N ARG A 217 -5.35 -11.03 -14.89
CA ARG A 217 -6.32 -11.89 -15.60
C ARG A 217 -5.73 -13.23 -16.05
N GLY A 218 -4.44 -13.46 -15.76
CA GLY A 218 -3.67 -14.60 -16.25
C GLY A 218 -3.43 -14.47 -17.75
N PRO A 219 -2.61 -15.35 -18.36
CA PRO A 219 -2.92 -15.73 -19.72
C PRO A 219 -4.40 -16.15 -19.65
N VAL A 220 -5.26 -15.44 -20.37
CA VAL A 220 -6.52 -16.05 -20.79
C VAL A 220 -6.02 -17.35 -21.41
N LEU A 221 -6.14 -18.45 -20.67
CA LEU A 221 -6.13 -19.76 -21.29
C LEU A 221 -7.13 -19.53 -22.41
N GLN A 222 -6.62 -19.51 -23.63
CA GLN A 222 -7.41 -19.91 -24.78
C GLN A 222 -8.07 -21.18 -24.29
N GLN A 223 -9.26 -21.05 -23.72
CA GLN A 223 -10.19 -22.13 -23.64
C GLN A 223 -10.44 -22.38 -25.11
N ASP A 224 -9.71 -23.38 -25.59
CA ASP A 224 -9.95 -24.03 -26.85
C ASP A 224 -11.45 -24.14 -27.08
N GLY A 225 -11.88 -23.56 -28.20
CA GLY A 225 -12.99 -24.11 -28.96
C GLY A 225 -14.35 -23.40 -28.83
N ALA A 226 -14.42 -22.09 -29.07
CA ALA A 226 -15.47 -21.50 -29.90
C ALA A 226 -15.26 -19.99 -30.02
N ASN A 227 -15.50 -19.44 -31.21
CA ASN A 227 -15.38 -18.02 -31.55
C ASN A 227 -13.94 -17.58 -31.82
N LEU A 228 -13.27 -18.31 -32.71
CA LEU A 228 -12.64 -17.60 -33.82
C LEU A 228 -13.75 -16.76 -34.45
N SER A 229 -13.68 -15.44 -34.34
CA SER A 229 -14.44 -14.53 -35.19
C SER A 229 -14.28 -15.05 -36.61
N SER A 230 -15.34 -15.67 -37.12
CA SER A 230 -15.28 -16.34 -38.41
C SER A 230 -14.99 -15.27 -39.45
N LEU A 231 -14.25 -15.62 -40.50
CA LEU A 231 -14.09 -14.75 -41.67
C LEU A 231 -15.46 -14.23 -42.15
N GLU A 232 -16.51 -15.03 -41.95
CA GLU A 232 -17.92 -14.70 -42.19
C GLU A 232 -18.45 -13.55 -41.33
N ASP A 233 -18.11 -13.45 -40.04
CA ASP A 233 -18.55 -12.32 -39.20
C ASP A 233 -17.91 -11.01 -39.65
N LEU A 234 -16.63 -11.07 -40.05
CA LEU A 234 -15.92 -9.91 -40.57
C LEU A 234 -16.44 -9.51 -41.96
N GLN A 235 -16.82 -10.50 -42.78
CA GLN A 235 -17.46 -10.29 -44.08
C GLN A 235 -18.89 -9.72 -43.94
N ASN A 236 -19.65 -10.19 -42.95
CA ASN A 236 -20.99 -9.70 -42.65
C ASN A 236 -20.95 -8.26 -42.14
N GLU A 237 -20.01 -7.91 -41.27
CA GLU A 237 -19.86 -6.53 -40.79
C GLU A 237 -19.39 -5.60 -41.92
N LEU A 238 -18.51 -6.06 -42.82
CA LEU A 238 -18.11 -5.30 -44.00
C LEU A 238 -19.30 -5.05 -44.95
N GLN A 239 -20.12 -6.07 -45.20
CA GLN A 239 -21.35 -5.94 -46.01
C GLN A 239 -22.35 -4.97 -45.37
N ARG A 240 -22.48 -5.00 -44.04
CA ARG A 240 -23.37 -4.09 -43.31
C ARG A 240 -22.94 -2.64 -43.45
N ILE A 241 -21.64 -2.35 -43.37
CA ILE A 241 -21.10 -0.99 -43.58
C ILE A 241 -21.34 -0.55 -45.03
N MET A 242 -21.08 -1.40 -46.01
CA MET A 242 -21.31 -1.07 -47.41
C MET A 242 -22.79 -0.75 -47.71
N ALA A 243 -23.72 -1.53 -47.14
CA ALA A 243 -25.16 -1.30 -47.30
C ALA A 243 -25.63 0.02 -46.64
N ALA A 244 -25.08 0.36 -45.47
CA ALA A 244 -25.42 1.60 -44.77
C ALA A 244 -24.98 2.85 -45.57
N HIS A 245 -23.88 2.76 -46.32
CA HIS A 245 -23.39 3.86 -47.15
C HIS A 245 -24.06 3.93 -48.54
N ALA A 246 -24.66 2.84 -49.02
CA ALA A 246 -25.36 2.81 -50.32
C ALA A 246 -26.71 3.55 -50.32
N HIS A 247 -27.28 3.87 -49.15
CA HIS A 247 -28.55 4.58 -49.03
C HIS A 247 -28.42 6.10 -48.83
N VAL A 248 -27.20 6.63 -48.86
CA VAL A 248 -26.95 8.08 -48.84
C VAL A 248 -26.81 8.60 -50.27
N ASN A 249 -27.92 8.59 -51.01
CA ASN A 249 -28.32 9.58 -52.04
C ASN A 249 -29.37 8.97 -52.97
N PRO A 250 -30.57 9.54 -52.97
CA PRO A 250 -31.04 10.16 -54.20
C PRO A 250 -31.46 11.61 -53.99
N ILE A 251 -31.16 12.40 -55.03
CA ILE A 251 -31.51 13.79 -55.28
C ILE A 251 -33.04 13.96 -55.32
#